data_AF-A0A1V0B8L8-F1
#
_entry.id   AF-A0A1V0B8L8-F1
#
_cell.length_a   1.000
_cell.length_b   1.000
_cell.length_c   1.000
_cell.angle_alpha   90.00
_cell.angle_beta   90.00
_cell.angle_gamma   90.00
#
_symmetry.space_group_name_H-M   'P 1'
#
loop_
_entity.id
_entity.type
_entity.pdbx_description
1 polymer ?
#
loop_
_entity_poly.entity_id
_entity_poly.type
_entity_poly.pdbx_seq_one_letter_code
_entity_poly.pdbx_strand_id
1 'polypeptide(L)'
;MTVDAHKETLGFQTEVKQLLHLMIHSMYSNKEIFLRELISNASDASDKLRFEAIAKPELLENEPNLRIRISGDEAAKTLTIEDNGIGMSRAEVIENLGTIAKSGTAAFMQQLTGDQKKDSHLIGQFGVGFYSAFIVADKVEVFTRRAGLKAEEGVRWESSGEGEFTIETVDKPERGTRIVLHLKAAESEFADGWRLRSIIKKYSDHISLPIELPKQHFGEEADKPAETEWESVNRASALWTRPRTEVKDEEYQEFYKHVAHDFENPLSWSHNKVEGKLEYTSLLYVPGRAPFDLYQREAPRGLKLYVQRVFIMDDAEQFLPLYLRFIKGVVDSNDLSLNVSREILQKDPAIDSMKSALTKRVLDMLEKLAKNEPEKYAEFWKAFGSVMKEGPAEDFANREKIAGLLRFASTANNDDSESVSLDTYLERMSEGQDKIYYLTGERYSQVKNSPHLEIFRKKNIEVLLLTDRIDEWLMSHLSEYQGKQFVDIARGDLDLGKLEEEDKQAQEEVAKAKEDLLKRIKGVLGEEVDAVKVSHRLTDSPAVLVINEDGMGLQMRKILEATGQKAPESKPILEVNPTHPLLEKLDAEQDEERFADLTRILFDQAALAAGEALQDPGSYVRRLNALLVELSK
;
A
#
# COMPACT_ATOMS: atom_id res chain seq x y z
N MET A 1 -68.78 24.97 11.63
CA MET A 1 -68.42 23.55 11.47
C MET A 1 -66.91 23.46 11.55
N THR A 2 -66.39 23.10 12.72
CA THR A 2 -64.98 22.81 12.94
C THR A 2 -64.72 21.40 12.43
N VAL A 3 -63.83 21.26 11.45
CA VAL A 3 -63.43 19.95 10.93
C VAL A 3 -62.54 19.31 11.99
N ASP A 4 -63.01 18.26 12.64
CA ASP A 4 -62.18 17.46 13.55
C ASP A 4 -61.09 16.78 12.73
N ALA A 5 -59.83 17.14 13.01
CA ALA A 5 -58.68 16.52 12.37
C ALA A 5 -58.42 15.15 13.01
N HIS A 6 -58.77 14.08 12.29
CA HIS A 6 -58.40 12.73 12.67
C HIS A 6 -56.93 12.46 12.34
N LYS A 7 -56.09 12.34 13.37
CA LYS A 7 -54.70 11.89 13.25
C LYS A 7 -54.67 10.37 13.23
N GLU A 8 -54.13 9.80 12.15
CA GLU A 8 -53.88 8.37 12.02
C GLU A 8 -52.38 8.11 11.87
N THR A 9 -51.87 7.07 12.54
CA THR A 9 -50.49 6.59 12.40
C THR A 9 -50.55 5.22 11.75
N LEU A 10 -50.05 5.12 10.52
CA LEU A 10 -49.93 3.87 9.78
C LEU A 10 -48.49 3.38 9.78
N GLY A 11 -48.30 2.06 9.85
CA GLY A 11 -46.98 1.45 9.66
C GLY A 11 -46.57 1.43 8.19
N PHE A 12 -45.27 1.44 7.93
CA PHE A 12 -44.74 1.29 6.57
C PHE A 12 -45.15 -0.07 5.98
N GLN A 13 -45.62 -0.06 4.73
CA GLN A 13 -45.93 -1.26 3.95
C GLN A 13 -44.85 -1.48 2.89
N THR A 14 -44.57 -2.74 2.56
CA THR A 14 -43.51 -3.10 1.61
C THR A 14 -44.03 -4.09 0.57
N GLU A 15 -43.75 -3.82 -0.70
CA GLU A 15 -44.06 -4.73 -1.80
C GLU A 15 -42.96 -5.79 -1.93
N VAL A 16 -43.21 -6.96 -1.33
CA VAL A 16 -42.24 -8.07 -1.17
C VAL A 16 -41.59 -8.48 -2.50
N LYS A 17 -42.38 -8.56 -3.58
CA LYS A 17 -41.91 -8.93 -4.91
C LYS A 17 -40.91 -7.92 -5.48
N GLN A 18 -41.18 -6.62 -5.35
CA GLN A 18 -40.26 -5.56 -5.81
C GLN A 18 -38.99 -5.50 -4.96
N LEU A 19 -39.10 -5.76 -3.65
CA LEU A 19 -37.94 -5.78 -2.76
C LEU A 19 -37.02 -6.96 -3.07
N LEU A 20 -37.55 -8.17 -3.31
CA LEU A 20 -36.78 -9.32 -3.79
C LEU A 20 -36.11 -9.01 -5.12
N HIS A 21 -36.85 -8.43 -6.07
CA HIS A 21 -36.30 -8.06 -7.37
C HIS A 21 -35.12 -7.08 -7.25
N LEU A 22 -35.24 -6.05 -6.40
CA LEU A 22 -34.18 -5.08 -6.15
C LEU A 22 -32.96 -5.73 -5.46
N MET A 23 -33.19 -6.61 -4.49
CA MET A 23 -32.12 -7.35 -3.82
C MET A 23 -31.35 -8.26 -4.79
N ILE A 24 -32.05 -8.94 -5.68
CA ILE A 24 -31.45 -9.85 -6.66
C ILE A 24 -30.67 -9.08 -7.73
N HIS A 25 -31.20 -7.96 -8.22
CA HIS A 25 -30.65 -7.30 -9.42
C HIS A 25 -29.84 -6.02 -9.16
N SER A 26 -29.86 -5.45 -7.95
CA SER A 26 -29.27 -4.14 -7.68
C SER A 26 -28.27 -4.10 -6.52
N MET A 27 -28.22 -5.13 -5.66
CA MET A 27 -27.36 -5.14 -4.48
C MET A 27 -25.99 -5.78 -4.70
N TYR A 28 -25.84 -6.60 -5.75
CA TYR A 28 -24.62 -7.34 -6.03
C TYR A 28 -24.12 -7.00 -7.43
N SER A 29 -22.83 -6.64 -7.53
CA SER A 29 -22.21 -6.30 -8.82
C SER A 29 -21.69 -7.56 -9.53
N ASN A 30 -21.28 -8.57 -8.76
CA ASN A 30 -20.75 -9.83 -9.25
C ASN A 30 -21.67 -11.00 -8.86
N LYS A 31 -22.00 -11.85 -9.84
CA LYS A 31 -22.86 -13.02 -9.63
C LYS A 31 -22.18 -14.07 -8.76
N GLU A 32 -20.85 -14.23 -8.82
CA GLU A 32 -20.07 -15.21 -8.04
C GLU A 32 -20.34 -15.16 -6.53
N ILE A 33 -20.82 -14.01 -6.03
CA ILE A 33 -21.12 -13.76 -4.63
C ILE A 33 -22.18 -14.70 -4.05
N PHE A 34 -23.10 -15.25 -4.87
CA PHE A 34 -24.10 -16.18 -4.36
C PHE A 34 -23.44 -17.38 -3.63
N LEU A 35 -22.33 -17.89 -4.18
CA LEU A 35 -21.65 -19.05 -3.61
C LEU A 35 -20.95 -18.68 -2.30
N ARG A 36 -20.38 -17.46 -2.21
CA ARG A 36 -19.82 -16.92 -0.96
C ARG A 36 -20.88 -16.86 0.14
N GLU A 37 -22.07 -16.31 -0.16
CA GLU A 37 -23.16 -16.17 0.83
C GLU A 37 -23.66 -17.54 1.30
N LEU A 38 -23.85 -18.50 0.38
CA LEU A 38 -24.33 -19.84 0.74
C LEU A 38 -23.30 -20.63 1.56
N ILE A 39 -22.01 -20.56 1.22
CA ILE A 39 -20.95 -21.19 2.01
C ILE A 39 -20.83 -20.52 3.39
N SER A 40 -20.98 -19.19 3.47
CA SER A 40 -20.99 -18.47 4.76
C SER A 40 -22.14 -18.95 5.66
N ASN A 41 -23.35 -19.15 5.10
CA ASN A 41 -24.49 -19.66 5.85
C ASN A 41 -24.26 -21.10 6.34
N ALA A 42 -23.66 -21.95 5.51
CA ALA A 42 -23.28 -23.32 5.87
C ALA A 42 -22.22 -23.35 6.99
N SER A 43 -21.26 -22.42 6.95
CA SER A 43 -20.28 -22.24 8.02
C SER A 43 -20.94 -21.79 9.33
N ASP A 44 -21.81 -20.78 9.28
CA ASP A 44 -22.57 -20.30 10.44
C ASP A 44 -23.41 -21.43 11.06
N ALA A 45 -24.05 -22.27 10.23
CA ALA A 45 -24.84 -23.41 10.69
C ALA A 45 -23.98 -24.47 11.40
N SER A 46 -22.78 -24.70 10.89
CA SER A 46 -21.81 -25.63 11.49
C SER A 46 -21.23 -25.09 12.80
N ASP A 47 -20.92 -23.80 12.88
CA ASP A 47 -20.43 -23.19 14.12
C ASP A 47 -21.51 -23.13 15.21
N LYS A 48 -22.78 -22.88 14.85
CA LYS A 48 -23.92 -23.04 15.77
C LYS A 48 -24.01 -24.47 16.33
N LEU A 49 -23.84 -25.48 15.47
CA LEU A 49 -23.83 -26.86 15.91
C LEU A 49 -22.66 -27.14 16.86
N ARG A 50 -21.44 -26.70 16.52
CA ARG A 50 -20.28 -26.84 17.42
C ARG A 50 -20.56 -26.25 18.78
N PHE A 51 -21.15 -25.05 18.81
CA PHE A 51 -21.48 -24.35 20.05
C PHE A 51 -22.53 -25.12 20.87
N GLU A 52 -23.68 -25.47 20.28
CA GLU A 52 -24.72 -26.21 21.00
C GLU A 52 -24.22 -27.59 21.46
N ALA A 53 -23.35 -28.24 20.68
CA ALA A 53 -22.77 -29.53 21.00
C ALA A 53 -21.80 -29.50 22.20
N ILE A 54 -21.27 -28.34 22.60
CA ILE A 54 -20.50 -28.20 23.86
C ILE A 54 -21.38 -28.57 25.05
N ALA A 55 -22.64 -28.15 25.03
CA ALA A 55 -23.61 -28.44 26.09
C ALA A 55 -24.38 -29.75 25.85
N LYS A 56 -24.61 -30.12 24.58
CA LYS A 56 -25.40 -31.28 24.17
C LYS A 56 -24.66 -32.12 23.10
N PRO A 57 -23.66 -32.92 23.50
CA PRO A 57 -22.85 -33.69 22.55
C PRO A 57 -23.65 -34.63 21.63
N GLU A 58 -24.84 -35.07 22.06
CA GLU A 58 -25.75 -35.90 21.27
C GLU A 58 -26.20 -35.27 19.95
N LEU A 59 -26.13 -33.94 19.80
CA LEU A 59 -26.47 -33.23 18.57
C LEU A 59 -25.51 -33.54 17.40
N LEU A 60 -24.32 -34.06 17.68
CA LEU A 60 -23.34 -34.47 16.66
C LEU A 60 -23.70 -35.80 15.99
N GLU A 61 -24.66 -36.55 16.56
CA GLU A 61 -25.13 -37.85 16.05
C GLU A 61 -23.93 -38.76 15.66
N ASN A 62 -23.97 -39.39 14.48
CA ASN A 62 -22.91 -40.27 13.98
C ASN A 62 -21.89 -39.55 13.07
N GLU A 63 -21.98 -38.23 12.91
CA GLU A 63 -21.11 -37.47 12.02
C GLU A 63 -20.41 -36.30 12.74
N PRO A 64 -19.39 -36.53 13.58
CA PRO A 64 -18.73 -35.44 14.31
C PRO A 64 -17.91 -34.49 13.40
N ASN A 65 -17.52 -34.95 12.21
CA ASN A 65 -16.72 -34.17 11.28
C ASN A 65 -17.63 -33.25 10.43
N LEU A 66 -17.57 -31.95 10.72
CA LEU A 66 -18.31 -30.93 9.99
C LEU A 66 -17.62 -30.58 8.68
N ARG A 67 -18.42 -30.41 7.61
CA ARG A 67 -17.96 -30.21 6.24
C ARG A 67 -19.03 -29.50 5.42
N ILE A 68 -18.61 -28.92 4.30
CA ILE A 68 -19.49 -28.34 3.29
C ILE A 68 -19.19 -29.04 1.97
N ARG A 69 -20.18 -29.64 1.33
CA ARG A 69 -20.06 -30.32 0.03
C ARG A 69 -20.73 -29.49 -1.05
N ILE A 70 -20.05 -29.34 -2.17
CA ILE A 70 -20.54 -28.58 -3.33
C ILE A 70 -20.40 -29.45 -4.57
N SER A 71 -21.49 -29.66 -5.31
CA SER A 71 -21.48 -30.43 -6.55
C SER A 71 -22.37 -29.80 -7.61
N GLY A 72 -21.84 -29.68 -8.83
CA GLY A 72 -22.59 -29.28 -10.01
C GLY A 72 -23.01 -30.49 -10.85
N ASP A 73 -24.19 -30.41 -11.45
CA ASP A 73 -24.67 -31.36 -12.47
C ASP A 73 -24.97 -30.57 -13.74
N GLU A 74 -24.08 -30.68 -14.73
CA GLU A 74 -24.22 -29.97 -16.01
C GLU A 74 -25.41 -30.44 -16.83
N ALA A 75 -25.81 -31.71 -16.70
CA ALA A 75 -26.91 -32.29 -17.45
C ALA A 75 -28.26 -31.84 -16.88
N ALA A 76 -28.40 -31.87 -15.55
CA ALA A 76 -29.58 -31.36 -14.85
C ALA A 76 -29.60 -29.83 -14.73
N LYS A 77 -28.47 -29.16 -15.00
CA LYS A 77 -28.24 -27.72 -14.77
C LYS A 77 -28.51 -27.34 -13.32
N THR A 78 -28.02 -28.14 -12.40
CA THR A 78 -28.18 -27.88 -10.97
C THR A 78 -26.85 -27.69 -10.27
N LEU A 79 -26.88 -26.90 -9.21
CA LEU A 79 -25.78 -26.76 -8.27
C LEU A 79 -26.31 -27.10 -6.88
N THR A 80 -25.66 -28.03 -6.20
CA THR A 80 -26.01 -28.47 -4.85
C THR A 80 -24.96 -28.02 -3.86
N ILE A 81 -25.39 -27.36 -2.78
CA ILE A 81 -24.57 -27.00 -1.62
C ILE A 81 -25.17 -27.73 -0.41
N GLU A 82 -24.37 -28.55 0.26
CA GLU A 82 -24.80 -29.37 1.38
C GLU A 82 -23.88 -29.21 2.58
N ASP A 83 -24.44 -28.85 3.73
CA ASP A 83 -23.75 -28.80 5.02
C ASP A 83 -24.36 -29.80 5.99
N ASN A 84 -23.52 -30.35 6.87
CA ASN A 84 -23.97 -31.19 7.98
C ASN A 84 -23.98 -30.43 9.32
N GLY A 85 -24.29 -29.13 9.26
CA GLY A 85 -24.42 -28.24 10.41
C GLY A 85 -25.71 -28.45 11.20
N ILE A 86 -26.14 -27.43 11.94
CA ILE A 86 -27.27 -27.52 12.88
C ILE A 86 -28.62 -27.77 12.16
N GLY A 87 -28.76 -27.32 10.91
CA GLY A 87 -30.02 -27.37 10.16
C GLY A 87 -31.12 -26.47 10.75
N MET A 88 -32.32 -26.60 10.20
CA MET A 88 -33.52 -25.83 10.55
C MET A 88 -34.72 -26.74 10.73
N SER A 89 -35.56 -26.40 11.72
CA SER A 89 -36.91 -26.94 11.92
C SER A 89 -37.92 -26.26 11.00
N ARG A 90 -39.14 -26.82 10.90
CA ARG A 90 -40.22 -26.22 10.08
C ARG A 90 -40.53 -24.77 10.46
N ALA A 91 -40.54 -24.47 11.76
CA ALA A 91 -40.77 -23.12 12.25
C ALA A 91 -39.65 -22.16 11.84
N GLU A 92 -38.39 -22.59 11.98
CA GLU A 92 -37.23 -21.80 11.58
C GLU A 92 -37.15 -21.59 10.07
N VAL A 93 -37.60 -22.55 9.25
CA VAL A 93 -37.70 -22.37 7.80
C VAL A 93 -38.69 -21.27 7.46
N ILE A 94 -39.89 -21.30 8.05
CA ILE A 94 -40.92 -20.25 7.85
C ILE A 94 -40.39 -18.90 8.31
N GLU A 95 -39.74 -18.87 9.47
CA GLU A 95 -39.30 -17.64 10.11
C GLU A 95 -38.08 -17.01 9.42
N ASN A 96 -37.07 -17.82 9.07
CA ASN A 96 -35.77 -17.34 8.58
C ASN A 96 -35.69 -17.30 7.05
N LEU A 97 -36.29 -18.28 6.33
CA LEU A 97 -36.31 -18.29 4.87
C LEU A 97 -37.59 -17.67 4.28
N GLY A 98 -38.68 -17.62 5.06
CA GLY A 98 -39.93 -17.00 4.63
C GLY A 98 -40.06 -15.50 4.92
N THR A 99 -39.13 -14.92 5.72
CA THR A 99 -39.12 -13.49 6.06
C THR A 99 -37.85 -12.84 5.53
N ILE A 100 -37.98 -11.78 4.74
CA ILE A 100 -36.83 -11.03 4.21
C ILE A 100 -36.27 -10.11 5.29
N ALA A 101 -34.95 -9.95 5.33
CA ALA A 101 -34.22 -9.13 6.31
C ALA A 101 -34.35 -9.64 7.76
N LYS A 102 -34.58 -10.95 7.92
CA LYS A 102 -34.57 -11.63 9.22
C LYS A 102 -33.46 -12.68 9.23
N SER A 103 -32.57 -12.57 10.21
CA SER A 103 -31.47 -13.52 10.39
C SER A 103 -31.60 -14.29 11.69
N GLY A 104 -31.75 -15.62 11.58
CA GLY A 104 -31.64 -16.52 12.72
C GLY A 104 -30.24 -16.53 13.34
N THR A 105 -29.19 -16.16 12.58
CA THR A 105 -27.84 -15.98 13.10
C THR A 105 -27.74 -14.73 13.98
N ALA A 106 -28.37 -13.63 13.58
CA ALA A 106 -28.45 -12.43 14.41
C ALA A 106 -29.25 -12.68 15.71
N ALA A 107 -30.36 -13.41 15.62
CA ALA A 107 -31.16 -13.79 16.80
C ALA A 107 -30.37 -14.68 17.77
N PHE A 108 -29.60 -15.65 17.25
CA PHE A 108 -28.70 -16.48 18.06
C PHE A 108 -27.61 -15.65 18.75
N MET A 109 -26.99 -14.70 18.04
CA MET A 109 -25.98 -13.80 18.60
C MET A 109 -26.50 -12.94 19.75
N GLN A 110 -27.79 -12.58 19.74
CA GLN A 110 -28.43 -11.84 20.85
C GLN A 110 -28.63 -12.70 22.11
N GLN A 111 -28.67 -14.04 21.96
CA GLN A 111 -28.82 -14.97 23.08
C GLN A 111 -27.48 -15.31 23.76
N LEU A 112 -26.34 -15.02 23.10
CA LEU A 112 -25.01 -15.25 23.65
C LEU A 112 -24.63 -14.16 24.69
N THR A 113 -24.06 -14.56 25.83
CA THR A 113 -23.57 -13.63 26.86
C THR A 113 -22.13 -13.94 27.30
N GLY A 114 -21.38 -12.90 27.71
CA GLY A 114 -20.01 -13.05 28.22
C GLY A 114 -19.02 -13.62 27.19
N ASP A 115 -18.20 -14.60 27.62
CA ASP A 115 -17.17 -15.24 26.78
C ASP A 115 -17.77 -15.99 25.57
N GLN A 116 -19.02 -16.44 25.67
CA GLN A 116 -19.74 -17.12 24.58
C GLN A 116 -19.91 -16.25 23.32
N LYS A 117 -19.94 -14.92 23.50
CA LYS A 117 -20.05 -13.98 22.38
C LYS A 117 -18.70 -13.74 21.69
N LYS A 118 -17.59 -13.86 22.42
CA LYS A 118 -16.23 -13.62 21.89
C LYS A 118 -15.72 -14.77 21.04
N ASP A 119 -16.12 -16.00 21.36
CA ASP A 119 -15.72 -17.20 20.62
C ASP A 119 -16.63 -17.51 19.40
N SER A 120 -17.64 -16.67 19.16
CA SER A 120 -18.58 -16.82 18.05
C SER A 120 -18.08 -16.14 16.78
N HIS A 121 -17.89 -16.91 15.71
CA HIS A 121 -17.40 -16.42 14.40
C HIS A 121 -18.54 -16.20 13.39
N LEU A 122 -19.73 -15.84 13.87
CA LEU A 122 -20.96 -15.78 13.07
C LEU A 122 -21.13 -14.48 12.28
N ILE A 123 -21.43 -14.60 10.98
CA ILE A 123 -21.24 -13.50 10.01
C ILE A 123 -22.57 -13.05 9.38
N GLY A 124 -23.54 -13.95 9.18
CA GLY A 124 -24.79 -13.66 8.47
C GLY A 124 -25.79 -12.80 9.25
N GLN A 125 -25.55 -11.50 9.42
CA GLN A 125 -26.39 -10.64 10.28
C GLN A 125 -27.59 -9.98 9.57
N PHE A 126 -27.53 -9.79 8.25
CA PHE A 126 -28.52 -9.00 7.50
C PHE A 126 -29.79 -9.75 7.11
N GLY A 127 -29.76 -11.08 7.02
CA GLY A 127 -30.94 -11.89 6.66
C GLY A 127 -31.37 -11.75 5.19
N VAL A 128 -30.41 -11.44 4.31
CA VAL A 128 -30.65 -11.22 2.87
C VAL A 128 -29.79 -12.10 1.96
N GLY A 129 -28.65 -12.61 2.46
CA GLY A 129 -27.65 -13.33 1.66
C GLY A 129 -28.17 -14.60 0.99
N PHE A 130 -29.11 -15.33 1.60
CA PHE A 130 -29.74 -16.51 1.00
C PHE A 130 -30.39 -16.20 -0.37
N TYR A 131 -31.05 -15.06 -0.49
CA TYR A 131 -31.76 -14.69 -1.73
C TYR A 131 -30.82 -14.35 -2.89
N SER A 132 -29.52 -14.19 -2.65
CA SER A 132 -28.52 -14.09 -3.72
C SER A 132 -28.48 -15.34 -4.61
N ALA A 133 -28.98 -16.49 -4.13
CA ALA A 133 -29.14 -17.70 -4.95
C ALA A 133 -29.99 -17.46 -6.22
N PHE A 134 -31.01 -16.59 -6.15
CA PHE A 134 -31.87 -16.25 -7.28
C PHE A 134 -31.20 -15.33 -8.32
N ILE A 135 -29.97 -14.86 -8.06
CA ILE A 135 -29.15 -14.20 -9.10
C ILE A 135 -28.88 -15.20 -10.22
N VAL A 136 -28.52 -16.43 -9.86
CA VAL A 136 -28.09 -17.48 -10.79
C VAL A 136 -29.12 -18.59 -11.02
N ALA A 137 -30.11 -18.72 -10.14
CA ALA A 137 -31.11 -19.79 -10.20
C ALA A 137 -32.54 -19.26 -10.51
N ASP A 138 -33.30 -20.04 -11.28
CA ASP A 138 -34.74 -19.81 -11.51
C ASP A 138 -35.62 -20.45 -10.43
N LYS A 139 -35.09 -21.48 -9.76
CA LYS A 139 -35.76 -22.18 -8.67
C LYS A 139 -34.73 -22.62 -7.64
N VAL A 140 -35.07 -22.47 -6.36
CA VAL A 140 -34.24 -22.94 -5.24
C VAL A 140 -35.05 -23.90 -4.40
N GLU A 141 -34.46 -25.06 -4.11
CA GLU A 141 -35.01 -26.06 -3.19
C GLU A 141 -34.09 -26.22 -2.00
N VAL A 142 -34.65 -26.25 -0.79
CA VAL A 142 -33.91 -26.42 0.46
C VAL A 142 -34.48 -27.62 1.19
N PHE A 143 -33.63 -28.61 1.46
CA PHE A 143 -33.93 -29.78 2.27
C PHE A 143 -33.17 -29.66 3.57
N THR A 144 -33.87 -29.59 4.70
CA THR A 144 -33.22 -29.35 5.99
C THR A 144 -33.81 -30.20 7.10
N ARG A 145 -32.97 -30.62 8.04
CA ARG A 145 -33.39 -31.20 9.32
C ARG A 145 -32.52 -30.63 10.45
N ARG A 146 -33.16 -30.06 11.47
CA ARG A 146 -32.46 -29.61 12.67
C ARG A 146 -31.89 -30.81 13.44
N ALA A 147 -30.65 -30.68 13.94
CA ALA A 147 -30.06 -31.66 14.83
C ALA A 147 -30.95 -31.88 16.07
N GLY A 148 -31.09 -33.14 16.50
CA GLY A 148 -31.98 -33.54 17.60
C GLY A 148 -33.44 -33.75 17.22
N LEU A 149 -33.85 -33.47 15.97
CA LEU A 149 -35.15 -33.90 15.43
C LEU A 149 -35.03 -35.23 14.68
N LYS A 150 -36.16 -35.94 14.53
CA LYS A 150 -36.18 -37.22 13.81
C LYS A 150 -36.12 -37.05 12.30
N ALA A 151 -35.72 -38.09 11.57
CA ALA A 151 -35.60 -38.07 10.12
C ALA A 151 -36.92 -37.68 9.42
N GLU A 152 -38.05 -38.12 9.96
CA GLU A 152 -39.38 -37.86 9.40
C GLU A 152 -39.85 -36.42 9.63
N GLU A 153 -39.12 -35.63 10.41
CA GLU A 153 -39.36 -34.21 10.66
C GLU A 153 -38.55 -33.30 9.72
N GLY A 154 -37.90 -33.88 8.71
CA GLY A 154 -37.24 -33.13 7.64
C GLY A 154 -38.20 -32.21 6.91
N VAL A 155 -37.66 -31.12 6.36
CA VAL A 155 -38.45 -30.07 5.70
C VAL A 155 -37.89 -29.81 4.32
N ARG A 156 -38.77 -29.81 3.30
CA ARG A 156 -38.48 -29.26 1.97
C ARG A 156 -39.16 -27.92 1.80
N TRP A 157 -38.37 -26.93 1.42
CA TRP A 157 -38.80 -25.59 1.05
C TRP A 157 -38.48 -25.38 -0.44
N GLU A 158 -39.40 -24.81 -1.21
CA GLU A 158 -39.21 -24.52 -2.63
C GLU A 158 -39.74 -23.13 -2.96
N SER A 159 -39.01 -22.37 -3.78
CA SER A 159 -39.43 -21.07 -4.31
C SER A 159 -38.76 -20.75 -5.65
N SER A 160 -39.45 -19.96 -6.48
CA SER A 160 -38.94 -19.32 -7.69
C SER A 160 -38.45 -17.87 -7.48
N GLY A 161 -38.50 -17.37 -6.24
CA GLY A 161 -38.08 -15.99 -5.93
C GLY A 161 -39.11 -14.91 -6.30
N GLU A 162 -40.33 -15.29 -6.67
CA GLU A 162 -41.39 -14.37 -7.12
C GLU A 162 -42.32 -13.85 -6.00
N GLY A 163 -41.96 -14.10 -4.73
CA GLY A 163 -42.70 -13.65 -3.54
C GLY A 163 -43.52 -14.72 -2.83
N GLU A 164 -43.50 -15.96 -3.33
CA GLU A 164 -44.18 -17.12 -2.72
C GLU A 164 -43.21 -18.29 -2.56
N PHE A 165 -43.49 -19.19 -1.62
CA PHE A 165 -42.74 -20.42 -1.39
C PHE A 165 -43.67 -21.52 -0.85
N THR A 166 -43.29 -22.79 -1.04
CA THR A 166 -44.01 -23.95 -0.51
C THR A 166 -43.17 -24.67 0.54
N ILE A 167 -43.83 -25.28 1.53
CA ILE A 167 -43.19 -26.10 2.57
C ILE A 167 -43.89 -27.44 2.71
N GLU A 168 -43.13 -28.52 2.66
CA GLU A 168 -43.58 -29.88 2.88
C GLU A 168 -42.69 -30.61 3.90
N THR A 169 -43.27 -31.59 4.59
CA THR A 169 -42.51 -32.50 5.47
C THR A 169 -41.98 -33.64 4.63
N VAL A 170 -40.69 -33.95 4.78
CA VAL A 170 -39.99 -35.00 4.03
C VAL A 170 -39.16 -35.85 4.97
N ASP A 171 -38.88 -37.09 4.59
CA ASP A 171 -37.88 -37.90 5.27
C ASP A 171 -36.47 -37.41 4.88
N LYS A 172 -35.69 -36.94 5.86
CA LYS A 172 -34.28 -36.57 5.69
C LYS A 172 -33.43 -37.23 6.80
N PRO A 173 -32.80 -38.39 6.50
CA PRO A 173 -32.00 -39.12 7.47
C PRO A 173 -30.74 -38.40 7.97
N GLU A 174 -30.20 -37.45 7.20
CA GLU A 174 -29.01 -36.68 7.56
C GLU A 174 -29.40 -35.30 8.11
N ARG A 175 -28.75 -34.84 9.18
CA ARG A 175 -28.91 -33.46 9.69
C ARG A 175 -28.30 -32.43 8.73
N GLY A 176 -28.59 -31.16 9.00
CA GLY A 176 -28.05 -30.04 8.25
C GLY A 176 -28.93 -29.66 7.08
N THR A 177 -28.37 -28.98 6.09
CA THR A 177 -29.11 -28.37 4.99
C THR A 177 -28.51 -28.73 3.64
N ARG A 178 -29.36 -29.10 2.68
CA ARG A 178 -29.02 -29.28 1.28
C ARG A 178 -29.82 -28.30 0.44
N ILE A 179 -29.12 -27.41 -0.24
CA ILE A 179 -29.67 -26.37 -1.12
C ILE A 179 -29.40 -26.78 -2.56
N VAL A 180 -30.44 -26.91 -3.38
CA VAL A 180 -30.37 -27.24 -4.81
C VAL A 180 -30.83 -26.02 -5.61
N LEU A 181 -29.90 -25.46 -6.39
CA LEU A 181 -30.13 -24.33 -7.28
C LEU A 181 -30.38 -24.87 -8.68
N HIS A 182 -31.55 -24.59 -9.25
CA HIS A 182 -31.84 -24.84 -10.66
C HIS A 182 -31.35 -23.64 -11.46
N LEU A 183 -30.18 -23.80 -12.07
CA LEU A 183 -29.45 -22.71 -12.71
C LEU A 183 -30.21 -22.19 -13.94
N LYS A 184 -30.17 -20.87 -14.10
CA LYS A 184 -30.61 -20.19 -15.32
C LYS A 184 -29.80 -20.68 -16.51
N ALA A 185 -30.41 -20.66 -17.68
CA ALA A 185 -29.76 -21.12 -18.91
C ALA A 185 -28.44 -20.38 -19.22
N ALA A 186 -28.31 -19.11 -18.83
CA ALA A 186 -27.12 -18.29 -19.03
C ALA A 186 -26.02 -18.53 -17.97
N GLU A 187 -26.33 -19.24 -16.89
CA GLU A 187 -25.49 -19.36 -15.70
C GLU A 187 -25.02 -20.81 -15.48
N SER A 188 -25.06 -21.63 -16.54
CA SER A 188 -24.65 -23.04 -16.49
C SER A 188 -23.16 -23.23 -16.16
N GLU A 189 -22.34 -22.18 -16.30
CA GLU A 189 -20.94 -22.19 -15.88
C GLU A 189 -20.77 -22.52 -14.38
N PHE A 190 -21.79 -22.26 -13.54
CA PHE A 190 -21.73 -22.58 -12.12
C PHE A 190 -22.02 -24.05 -11.80
N ALA A 191 -22.26 -24.90 -12.81
CA ALA A 191 -22.23 -26.35 -12.66
C ALA A 191 -20.82 -26.94 -12.93
N ASP A 192 -19.90 -26.17 -13.54
CA ASP A 192 -18.54 -26.64 -13.85
C ASP A 192 -17.66 -26.72 -12.59
N GLY A 193 -17.06 -27.88 -12.37
CA GLY A 193 -16.21 -28.16 -11.22
C GLY A 193 -14.94 -27.31 -11.15
N TRP A 194 -14.39 -26.85 -12.29
CA TRP A 194 -13.19 -26.00 -12.30
C TRP A 194 -13.55 -24.56 -11.91
N ARG A 195 -14.64 -24.04 -12.45
CA ARG A 195 -15.21 -22.73 -12.12
C ARG A 195 -15.55 -22.61 -10.64
N LEU A 196 -16.25 -23.60 -10.09
CA LEU A 196 -16.56 -23.66 -8.66
C LEU A 196 -15.29 -23.64 -7.80
N ARG A 197 -14.26 -24.40 -8.17
CA ARG A 197 -12.96 -24.43 -7.49
C ARG A 197 -12.29 -23.06 -7.46
N SER A 198 -12.32 -22.34 -8.57
CA SER A 198 -11.77 -20.98 -8.66
C SER A 198 -12.51 -20.01 -7.75
N ILE A 199 -13.84 -20.07 -7.71
CA ILE A 199 -14.66 -19.19 -6.87
C ILE A 199 -14.42 -19.47 -5.38
N ILE A 200 -14.35 -20.76 -4.99
CA ILE A 200 -14.09 -21.16 -3.60
C ILE A 200 -12.71 -20.70 -3.14
N LYS A 201 -11.67 -20.88 -3.96
CA LYS A 201 -10.32 -20.38 -3.64
C LYS A 201 -10.27 -18.85 -3.51
N LYS A 202 -11.11 -18.14 -4.26
CA LYS A 202 -11.17 -16.68 -4.21
C LYS A 202 -11.87 -16.16 -2.95
N TYR A 203 -13.02 -16.74 -2.59
CA TYR A 203 -13.90 -16.17 -1.55
C TYR A 203 -13.92 -16.95 -0.23
N SER A 204 -13.46 -18.20 -0.22
CA SER A 204 -13.73 -19.15 0.87
C SER A 204 -12.52 -20.02 1.26
N ASP A 205 -11.31 -19.69 0.80
CA ASP A 205 -10.11 -20.52 1.04
C ASP A 205 -9.74 -20.67 2.53
N HIS A 206 -10.14 -19.69 3.34
CA HIS A 206 -9.82 -19.62 4.77
C HIS A 206 -10.99 -19.95 5.70
N ILE A 207 -12.12 -20.43 5.16
CA ILE A 207 -13.19 -20.96 5.99
C ILE A 207 -12.69 -22.18 6.76
N SER A 208 -13.01 -22.25 8.06
CA SER A 208 -12.45 -23.24 8.99
C SER A 208 -12.95 -24.68 8.78
N LEU A 209 -13.92 -24.86 7.89
CA LEU A 209 -14.52 -26.14 7.53
C LEU A 209 -13.95 -26.61 6.20
N PRO A 210 -13.70 -27.92 6.03
CA PRO A 210 -13.42 -28.49 4.72
C PRO A 210 -14.56 -28.20 3.74
N ILE A 211 -14.23 -27.61 2.60
CA ILE A 211 -15.11 -27.39 1.47
C ILE A 211 -14.74 -28.43 0.41
N GLU A 212 -15.59 -29.44 0.29
CA GLU A 212 -15.39 -30.63 -0.51
C GLU A 212 -16.10 -30.52 -1.87
N LEU A 213 -15.36 -30.80 -2.96
CA LEU A 213 -15.93 -30.97 -4.29
C LEU A 213 -15.70 -32.41 -4.79
N PRO A 214 -16.54 -32.92 -5.72
CA PRO A 214 -16.23 -34.14 -6.45
C PRO A 214 -14.85 -34.03 -7.10
N LYS A 215 -14.02 -35.05 -6.91
CA LYS A 215 -12.69 -35.13 -7.51
C LYS A 215 -12.81 -35.30 -9.01
N GLN A 216 -12.09 -34.49 -9.78
CA GLN A 216 -12.03 -34.63 -11.23
C GLN A 216 -10.93 -35.65 -11.60
N HIS A 217 -11.30 -36.74 -12.25
CA HIS A 217 -10.36 -37.74 -12.77
C HIS A 217 -9.98 -37.40 -14.23
N PHE A 218 -8.68 -37.45 -14.54
CA PHE A 218 -8.16 -37.19 -15.89
C PHE A 218 -7.32 -38.39 -16.38
N GLY A 219 -7.23 -38.60 -17.70
CA GLY A 219 -6.37 -39.63 -18.30
C GLY A 219 -6.88 -41.06 -18.12
N GLU A 220 -5.98 -42.01 -17.83
CA GLU A 220 -6.30 -43.45 -17.65
C GLU A 220 -7.27 -43.75 -16.49
N GLU A 221 -7.59 -42.75 -15.65
CA GLU A 221 -8.57 -42.87 -14.57
C GLU A 221 -10.00 -42.43 -14.96
N ALA A 222 -10.23 -41.98 -16.19
CA ALA A 222 -11.54 -41.51 -16.66
C ALA A 222 -12.61 -42.62 -16.74
N ASP A 223 -12.20 -43.90 -16.84
CA ASP A 223 -13.08 -45.06 -17.05
C ASP A 223 -13.44 -45.84 -15.75
N LYS A 224 -13.16 -45.31 -14.55
CA LYS A 224 -13.57 -45.96 -13.28
C LYS A 224 -15.02 -45.61 -12.91
N PRO A 225 -15.95 -46.58 -12.78
CA PRO A 225 -17.22 -46.39 -12.06
C PRO A 225 -17.03 -46.78 -10.57
N ALA A 226 -17.75 -46.27 -9.56
CA ALA A 226 -18.64 -45.13 -9.43
C ALA A 226 -18.86 -44.94 -7.91
N GLU A 227 -17.91 -44.31 -7.23
CA GLU A 227 -18.18 -43.63 -5.96
C GLU A 227 -17.64 -42.20 -6.10
N THR A 228 -18.46 -41.21 -5.76
CA THR A 228 -18.03 -39.82 -5.78
C THR A 228 -16.96 -39.62 -4.71
N GLU A 229 -15.68 -39.64 -5.12
CA GLU A 229 -14.57 -39.23 -4.26
C GLU A 229 -14.66 -37.72 -4.05
N TRP A 230 -14.54 -37.29 -2.79
CA TRP A 230 -14.59 -35.89 -2.39
C TRP A 230 -13.18 -35.40 -2.07
N GLU A 231 -12.81 -34.22 -2.55
CA GLU A 231 -11.53 -33.57 -2.22
C GLU A 231 -11.75 -32.18 -1.61
N SER A 232 -10.99 -31.86 -0.57
CA SER A 232 -11.02 -30.52 0.04
C SER A 232 -10.33 -29.52 -0.86
N VAL A 233 -11.03 -28.45 -1.20
CA VAL A 233 -10.56 -27.41 -2.13
C VAL A 233 -9.91 -26.24 -1.40
N ASN A 234 -10.44 -25.89 -0.22
CA ASN A 234 -9.89 -24.83 0.61
C ASN A 234 -8.76 -25.36 1.49
N ARG A 235 -7.81 -24.49 1.82
CA ARG A 235 -6.68 -24.81 2.71
C ARG A 235 -7.10 -24.93 4.18
N ALA A 236 -8.26 -24.40 4.54
CA ALA A 236 -8.84 -24.42 5.90
C ALA A 236 -7.91 -23.86 7.00
N SER A 237 -6.87 -23.11 6.63
CA SER A 237 -5.92 -22.50 7.56
C SER A 237 -5.90 -20.98 7.40
N ALA A 238 -6.61 -20.28 8.29
CA ALA A 238 -6.39 -18.86 8.49
C ALA A 238 -5.11 -18.70 9.33
N LEU A 239 -3.94 -18.63 8.67
CA LEU A 239 -2.65 -18.62 9.36
C LEU A 239 -2.57 -17.49 10.41
N TRP A 240 -3.15 -16.33 10.10
CA TRP A 240 -3.21 -15.19 11.00
C TRP A 240 -4.06 -15.42 12.25
N THR A 241 -4.91 -16.45 12.31
CA THR A 241 -5.70 -16.73 13.54
C THR A 241 -4.96 -17.60 14.53
N ARG A 242 -3.84 -18.22 14.13
CA ARG A 242 -3.02 -19.08 15.00
C ARG A 242 -2.12 -18.21 15.89
N PRO A 243 -1.87 -18.62 17.15
CA PRO A 243 -0.89 -17.96 18.00
C PRO A 243 0.48 -17.88 17.31
N ARG A 244 1.16 -16.73 17.40
CA ARG A 244 2.46 -16.51 16.73
C ARG A 244 3.51 -17.56 17.12
N THR A 245 3.42 -18.10 18.33
CA THR A 245 4.33 -19.13 18.87
C THR A 245 4.15 -20.50 18.24
N GLU A 246 3.03 -20.73 17.54
CA GLU A 246 2.68 -22.01 16.91
C GLU A 246 2.86 -21.98 15.38
N VAL A 247 3.25 -20.84 14.82
CA VAL A 247 3.45 -20.65 13.37
C VAL A 247 4.93 -20.58 13.08
N LYS A 248 5.43 -21.45 12.21
CA LYS A 248 6.83 -21.45 11.78
C LYS A 248 7.08 -20.42 10.69
N ASP A 249 8.34 -20.01 10.55
CA ASP A 249 8.76 -19.04 9.53
C ASP A 249 8.44 -19.52 8.10
N GLU A 250 8.59 -20.81 7.82
CA GLU A 250 8.25 -21.38 6.51
C GLU A 250 6.76 -21.25 6.20
N GLU A 251 5.90 -21.35 7.21
CA GLU A 251 4.45 -21.18 7.04
C GLU A 251 4.11 -19.72 6.71
N TYR A 252 4.79 -18.74 7.34
CA TYR A 252 4.63 -17.33 6.96
C TYR A 252 5.10 -17.05 5.54
N GLN A 253 6.21 -17.67 5.11
CA GLN A 253 6.76 -17.49 3.76
C GLN A 253 5.83 -18.09 2.69
N GLU A 254 5.33 -19.30 2.90
CA GLU A 254 4.39 -19.95 1.97
C GLU A 254 3.04 -19.21 1.91
N PHE A 255 2.59 -18.67 3.05
CA PHE A 255 1.40 -17.82 3.06
C PHE A 255 1.61 -16.51 2.31
N TYR A 256 2.76 -15.85 2.45
CA TYR A 256 3.11 -14.67 1.66
C TYR A 256 3.06 -14.94 0.16
N LYS A 257 3.74 -16.00 -0.32
CA LYS A 257 3.77 -16.36 -1.74
C LYS A 257 2.37 -16.55 -2.31
N HIS A 258 1.49 -17.16 -1.52
CA HIS A 258 0.10 -17.36 -1.89
C HIS A 258 -0.69 -16.03 -1.96
N VAL A 259 -0.60 -15.19 -0.92
CA VAL A 259 -1.39 -13.95 -0.82
C VAL A 259 -0.90 -12.87 -1.78
N ALA A 260 0.42 -12.76 -1.98
CA ALA A 260 1.05 -11.75 -2.82
C ALA A 260 1.19 -12.19 -4.29
N HIS A 261 0.87 -13.46 -4.60
CA HIS A 261 1.16 -14.08 -5.90
C HIS A 261 2.64 -13.96 -6.30
N ASP A 262 3.52 -14.04 -5.31
CA ASP A 262 4.96 -13.93 -5.48
C ASP A 262 5.61 -15.33 -5.36
N PHE A 263 6.76 -15.52 -5.99
CA PHE A 263 7.55 -16.74 -5.86
C PHE A 263 8.71 -16.60 -4.87
N GLU A 264 9.12 -15.37 -4.56
CA GLU A 264 10.19 -15.09 -3.59
C GLU A 264 9.65 -15.06 -2.16
N ASN A 265 10.55 -15.17 -1.19
CA ASN A 265 10.21 -14.97 0.22
C ASN A 265 10.11 -13.47 0.54
N PRO A 266 9.30 -13.07 1.52
CA PRO A 266 9.26 -11.69 2.00
C PRO A 266 10.56 -11.35 2.76
N LEU A 267 10.98 -10.08 2.75
CA LEU A 267 12.11 -9.60 3.55
C LEU A 267 11.81 -9.64 5.04
N SER A 268 10.56 -9.31 5.40
CA SER A 268 10.10 -9.25 6.77
C SER A 268 8.58 -9.36 6.86
N TRP A 269 8.07 -9.68 8.04
CA TRP A 269 6.64 -9.69 8.33
C TRP A 269 6.32 -9.25 9.76
N SER A 270 5.09 -8.78 9.94
CA SER A 270 4.53 -8.41 11.23
C SER A 270 3.15 -9.02 11.39
N HIS A 271 3.06 -10.06 12.22
CA HIS A 271 1.79 -10.64 12.63
C HIS A 271 1.35 -9.96 13.92
N ASN A 272 0.19 -9.29 14.00
CA ASN A 272 -0.32 -8.69 15.23
C ASN A 272 -1.81 -8.88 15.45
N LYS A 273 -2.20 -9.25 16.69
CA LYS A 273 -3.57 -9.20 17.19
C LYS A 273 -3.74 -7.95 18.07
N VAL A 274 -4.77 -7.17 17.79
CA VAL A 274 -5.14 -5.95 18.52
C VAL A 274 -6.48 -6.19 19.19
N GLU A 275 -6.55 -5.88 20.48
CA GLU A 275 -7.74 -6.01 21.32
C GLU A 275 -8.04 -4.64 21.95
N GLY A 276 -9.32 -4.34 22.24
CA GLY A 276 -9.72 -3.12 22.92
C GLY A 276 -10.86 -2.40 22.20
N LYS A 277 -10.64 -1.12 21.82
CA LYS A 277 -11.65 -0.30 21.13
C LYS A 277 -11.99 -0.84 19.73
N LEU A 278 -11.00 -1.42 19.06
CA LEU A 278 -11.15 -2.15 17.80
C LEU A 278 -10.43 -3.47 17.95
N GLU A 279 -11.09 -4.55 17.55
CA GLU A 279 -10.55 -5.90 17.54
C GLU A 279 -10.27 -6.34 16.11
N TYR A 280 -8.99 -6.58 15.83
CA TYR A 280 -8.54 -7.08 14.55
C TYR A 280 -7.21 -7.80 14.64
N THR A 281 -6.97 -8.69 13.69
CA THR A 281 -5.68 -9.31 13.45
C THR A 281 -5.11 -8.80 12.13
N SER A 282 -3.82 -8.53 12.09
CA SER A 282 -3.10 -8.08 10.90
C SER A 282 -1.88 -8.96 10.69
N LEU A 283 -1.61 -9.33 9.45
CA LEU A 283 -0.38 -9.99 9.05
C LEU A 283 0.14 -9.27 7.81
N LEU A 284 1.18 -8.47 8.02
CA LEU A 284 1.75 -7.56 7.04
C LEU A 284 3.12 -8.08 6.60
N TYR A 285 3.45 -7.89 5.33
CA TYR A 285 4.68 -8.36 4.70
C TYR A 285 5.38 -7.22 3.94
N VAL A 286 6.71 -7.24 3.99
CA VAL A 286 7.58 -6.47 3.11
C VAL A 286 8.07 -7.39 1.99
N PRO A 287 7.70 -7.15 0.72
CA PRO A 287 8.18 -7.95 -0.40
C PRO A 287 9.72 -7.90 -0.56
N GLY A 288 10.29 -8.98 -1.12
CA GLY A 288 11.72 -9.07 -1.54
C GLY A 288 12.08 -8.11 -2.66
N ARG A 289 11.11 -7.78 -3.51
CA ARG A 289 11.29 -7.03 -4.75
C ARG A 289 10.11 -6.12 -5.01
N ALA A 290 10.38 -5.01 -5.70
CA ALA A 290 9.33 -4.13 -6.18
C ALA A 290 8.51 -4.80 -7.30
N PRO A 291 7.17 -4.72 -7.25
CA PRO A 291 6.35 -5.17 -8.37
C PRO A 291 6.51 -4.22 -9.57
N PHE A 292 6.30 -4.72 -10.79
CA PHE A 292 6.53 -3.95 -12.02
C PHE A 292 5.61 -2.73 -12.16
N ASP A 293 4.48 -2.75 -11.48
CA ASP A 293 3.43 -1.73 -11.50
C ASP A 293 3.48 -0.78 -10.29
N LEU A 294 4.56 -0.82 -9.47
CA LEU A 294 4.72 0.00 -8.25
C LEU A 294 4.48 1.51 -8.45
N TYR A 295 4.80 2.03 -9.64
CA TYR A 295 4.65 3.45 -9.98
C TYR A 295 3.41 3.75 -10.82
N GLN A 296 2.60 2.74 -11.13
CA GLN A 296 1.34 2.93 -11.85
C GLN A 296 0.25 3.34 -10.85
N ARG A 297 -0.36 4.50 -11.08
CA ARG A 297 -1.34 5.09 -10.16
C ARG A 297 -2.60 4.22 -9.97
N GLU A 298 -2.99 3.50 -11.02
CA GLU A 298 -4.20 2.66 -11.07
C GLU A 298 -3.93 1.19 -10.74
N ALA A 299 -2.69 0.83 -10.40
CA ALA A 299 -2.36 -0.55 -10.06
C ALA A 299 -3.10 -1.01 -8.79
N PRO A 300 -3.55 -2.28 -8.74
CA PRO A 300 -4.15 -2.85 -7.54
C PRO A 300 -3.18 -2.80 -6.36
N ARG A 301 -3.63 -2.24 -5.23
CA ARG A 301 -2.81 -1.98 -4.05
C ARG A 301 -3.61 -2.09 -2.76
N GLY A 302 -2.92 -2.40 -1.68
CA GLY A 302 -3.52 -2.49 -0.35
C GLY A 302 -3.50 -3.90 0.21
N LEU A 303 -4.32 -4.11 1.22
CA LEU A 303 -4.35 -5.36 1.99
C LEU A 303 -5.59 -6.16 1.63
N LYS A 304 -5.52 -7.49 1.74
CA LYS A 304 -6.72 -8.32 1.67
C LYS A 304 -7.52 -8.09 2.96
N LEU A 305 -8.78 -7.72 2.82
CA LEU A 305 -9.66 -7.48 3.96
C LEU A 305 -10.52 -8.72 4.21
N TYR A 306 -10.48 -9.15 5.46
CA TYR A 306 -11.38 -10.13 6.05
C TYR A 306 -12.20 -9.47 7.15
N VAL A 307 -13.44 -9.90 7.30
CA VAL A 307 -14.25 -9.60 8.48
C VAL A 307 -14.75 -10.92 9.03
N GLN A 308 -14.39 -11.20 10.28
CA GLN A 308 -14.67 -12.47 10.94
C GLN A 308 -14.23 -13.67 10.07
N ARG A 309 -13.02 -13.60 9.50
CA ARG A 309 -12.43 -14.61 8.59
C ARG A 309 -13.11 -14.80 7.23
N VAL A 310 -14.17 -14.04 6.92
CA VAL A 310 -14.74 -14.02 5.57
C VAL A 310 -14.08 -12.96 4.73
N PHE A 311 -13.66 -13.35 3.54
CA PHE A 311 -13.07 -12.46 2.56
C PHE A 311 -14.09 -11.42 2.09
N ILE A 312 -13.70 -10.15 2.16
CA ILE A 312 -14.53 -9.01 1.75
C ILE A 312 -14.05 -8.47 0.41
N MET A 313 -12.78 -8.08 0.35
CA MET A 313 -12.17 -7.52 -0.86
C MET A 313 -10.66 -7.69 -0.86
N ASP A 314 -10.10 -7.74 -2.08
CA ASP A 314 -8.67 -7.53 -2.31
C ASP A 314 -8.37 -6.02 -2.33
N ASP A 315 -7.09 -5.67 -2.19
CA ASP A 315 -6.59 -4.32 -2.46
C ASP A 315 -7.33 -3.21 -1.69
N ALA A 316 -7.54 -3.43 -0.39
CA ALA A 316 -8.12 -2.43 0.50
C ALA A 316 -7.11 -1.32 0.78
N GLU A 317 -7.05 -0.35 -0.14
CA GLU A 317 -6.12 0.78 -0.11
C GLU A 317 -6.35 1.75 1.06
N GLN A 318 -7.52 1.71 1.70
CA GLN A 318 -7.88 2.62 2.79
C GLN A 318 -7.05 2.37 4.06
N PHE A 319 -6.43 1.20 4.20
CA PHE A 319 -5.71 0.80 5.41
C PHE A 319 -4.23 1.19 5.42
N LEU A 320 -3.69 1.71 4.32
CA LEU A 320 -2.29 2.14 4.25
C LEU A 320 -2.15 3.43 3.44
N PRO A 321 -1.18 4.30 3.78
CA PRO A 321 -0.86 5.49 2.99
C PRO A 321 -0.14 5.11 1.69
N LEU A 322 -0.09 6.05 0.74
CA LEU A 322 0.40 5.78 -0.60
C LEU A 322 1.90 5.42 -0.61
N TYR A 323 2.70 6.04 0.25
CA TYR A 323 4.12 5.72 0.42
C TYR A 323 4.38 4.31 1.02
N LEU A 324 3.35 3.57 1.45
CA LEU A 324 3.43 2.17 1.92
C LEU A 324 2.69 1.18 1.01
N ARG A 325 2.35 1.59 -0.22
CA ARG A 325 1.59 0.78 -1.20
C ARG A 325 2.21 -0.58 -1.56
N PHE A 326 3.49 -0.76 -1.29
CA PHE A 326 4.20 -2.02 -1.54
C PHE A 326 3.92 -3.10 -0.48
N ILE A 327 3.38 -2.73 0.69
CA ILE A 327 3.06 -3.69 1.73
C ILE A 327 1.94 -4.62 1.28
N LYS A 328 2.17 -5.92 1.45
CA LYS A 328 1.18 -6.97 1.18
C LYS A 328 0.74 -7.60 2.49
N GLY A 329 -0.41 -8.27 2.49
CA GLY A 329 -0.87 -8.98 3.67
C GLY A 329 -2.37 -8.99 3.84
N VAL A 330 -2.79 -9.34 5.04
CA VAL A 330 -4.20 -9.48 5.41
C VAL A 330 -4.52 -8.67 6.67
N VAL A 331 -5.74 -8.17 6.72
CA VAL A 331 -6.36 -7.59 7.91
C VAL A 331 -7.69 -8.28 8.11
N ASP A 332 -7.91 -8.85 9.29
CA ASP A 332 -9.13 -9.53 9.68
C ASP A 332 -9.74 -8.82 10.89
N SER A 333 -10.87 -8.14 10.70
CA SER A 333 -11.52 -7.37 11.77
C SER A 333 -12.83 -8.00 12.24
N ASN A 334 -13.10 -7.92 13.54
CA ASN A 334 -14.38 -8.33 14.11
C ASN A 334 -15.40 -7.18 14.20
N ASP A 335 -14.93 -5.93 14.08
CA ASP A 335 -15.70 -4.73 14.45
C ASP A 335 -16.03 -3.81 13.27
N LEU A 336 -15.69 -4.19 12.04
CA LEU A 336 -16.01 -3.38 10.86
C LEU A 336 -17.48 -3.54 10.47
N SER A 337 -18.19 -2.41 10.39
CA SER A 337 -19.56 -2.36 9.88
C SER A 337 -19.55 -2.58 8.37
N LEU A 338 -19.98 -3.77 7.94
CA LEU A 338 -20.12 -4.07 6.52
C LEU A 338 -21.35 -3.38 5.93
N ASN A 339 -21.25 -2.96 4.67
CA ASN A 339 -22.45 -2.62 3.89
C ASN A 339 -23.18 -3.90 3.43
N VAL A 340 -24.41 -3.76 2.95
CA VAL A 340 -25.25 -4.90 2.57
C VAL A 340 -24.63 -5.71 1.41
N SER A 341 -23.92 -5.07 0.47
CA SER A 341 -23.22 -5.76 -0.62
C SER A 341 -21.94 -6.48 -0.16
N ARG A 342 -21.32 -6.01 0.93
CA ARG A 342 -20.01 -6.42 1.43
C ARG A 342 -18.91 -6.27 0.37
N GLU A 343 -19.05 -5.31 -0.54
CA GLU A 343 -18.12 -5.05 -1.66
C GLU A 343 -17.42 -3.70 -1.53
N ILE A 344 -17.95 -2.78 -0.72
CA ILE A 344 -17.40 -1.42 -0.58
C ILE A 344 -17.33 -1.07 0.90
N LEU A 345 -16.17 -0.61 1.35
CA LEU A 345 -16.03 -0.09 2.70
C LEU A 345 -16.77 1.25 2.82
N GLN A 346 -17.67 1.36 3.80
CA GLN A 346 -18.23 2.65 4.17
C GLN A 346 -17.13 3.50 4.82
N LYS A 347 -17.19 4.82 4.65
CA LYS A 347 -16.31 5.73 5.39
C LYS A 347 -16.65 5.66 6.88
N ASP A 348 -15.79 4.99 7.64
CA ASP A 348 -15.95 4.74 9.07
C ASP A 348 -14.69 5.25 9.81
N PRO A 349 -14.83 6.03 10.90
CA PRO A 349 -13.70 6.41 11.76
C PRO A 349 -12.83 5.23 12.26
N ALA A 350 -13.39 4.02 12.30
CA ALA A 350 -12.64 2.79 12.59
C ALA A 350 -11.55 2.54 11.54
N ILE A 351 -11.83 2.80 10.25
CA ILE A 351 -10.86 2.60 9.16
C ILE A 351 -9.69 3.57 9.30
N ASP A 352 -9.95 4.86 9.59
CA ASP A 352 -8.88 5.85 9.79
C ASP A 352 -8.00 5.50 11.00
N SER A 353 -8.62 4.99 12.07
CA SER A 353 -7.92 4.52 13.27
C SER A 353 -7.05 3.29 12.96
N MET A 354 -7.59 2.33 12.19
CA MET A 354 -6.85 1.15 11.74
C MET A 354 -5.72 1.52 10.79
N LYS A 355 -5.95 2.43 9.84
CA LYS A 355 -4.91 2.96 8.94
C LYS A 355 -3.74 3.50 9.73
N SER A 356 -4.01 4.39 10.68
CA SER A 356 -2.96 4.99 11.53
C SER A 356 -2.18 3.94 12.33
N ALA A 357 -2.88 2.94 12.88
CA ALA A 357 -2.25 1.86 13.62
C ALA A 357 -1.41 0.94 12.73
N LEU A 358 -1.91 0.56 11.56
CA LEU A 358 -1.22 -0.29 10.59
C LEU A 358 0.01 0.42 10.01
N THR A 359 -0.09 1.71 9.65
CA THR A 359 1.05 2.54 9.26
C THR A 359 2.15 2.47 10.32
N LYS A 360 1.80 2.71 11.59
CA LYS A 360 2.77 2.65 12.69
C LYS A 360 3.42 1.28 12.81
N ARG A 361 2.65 0.20 12.62
CA ARG A 361 3.16 -1.19 12.64
C ARG A 361 4.12 -1.48 11.51
N VAL A 362 3.84 -0.99 10.31
CA VAL A 362 4.77 -1.10 9.18
C VAL A 362 6.06 -0.35 9.48
N LEU A 363 5.99 0.90 9.95
CA LEU A 363 7.18 1.67 10.29
C LEU A 363 7.98 1.03 11.43
N ASP A 364 7.33 0.48 12.46
CA ASP A 364 7.98 -0.30 13.53
C ASP A 364 8.70 -1.55 12.96
N MET A 365 8.08 -2.23 11.99
CA MET A 365 8.65 -3.40 11.33
C MET A 365 9.89 -3.03 10.52
N LEU A 366 9.84 -1.94 9.74
CA LEU A 366 10.99 -1.44 8.97
C LEU A 366 12.12 -0.97 9.88
N GLU A 367 11.82 -0.32 10.99
CA GLU A 367 12.82 0.10 11.99
C GLU A 367 13.54 -1.11 12.62
N LYS A 368 12.80 -2.17 12.94
CA LYS A 368 13.39 -3.43 13.41
C LYS A 368 14.23 -4.11 12.33
N LEU A 369 13.77 -4.11 11.08
CA LEU A 369 14.52 -4.65 9.95
C LEU A 369 15.84 -3.90 9.78
N ALA A 370 15.81 -2.57 9.81
CA ALA A 370 16.99 -1.71 9.74
C ALA A 370 18.01 -1.99 10.85
N LYS A 371 17.53 -2.22 12.08
CA LYS A 371 18.38 -2.41 13.26
C LYS A 371 18.97 -3.82 13.35
N ASN A 372 18.17 -4.84 13.04
CA ASN A 372 18.53 -6.24 13.31
C ASN A 372 19.12 -6.94 12.08
N GLU A 373 18.73 -6.54 10.87
CA GLU A 373 19.11 -7.21 9.62
C GLU A 373 19.46 -6.16 8.54
N PRO A 374 20.57 -5.40 8.74
CA PRO A 374 20.91 -4.26 7.88
C PRO A 374 21.14 -4.63 6.41
N GLU A 375 21.60 -5.85 6.12
CA GLU A 375 21.75 -6.35 4.75
C GLU A 375 20.40 -6.48 4.03
N LYS A 376 19.38 -7.07 4.69
CA LYS A 376 18.01 -7.11 4.16
C LYS A 376 17.39 -5.73 4.06
N TYR A 377 17.73 -4.82 4.99
CA TYR A 377 17.27 -3.44 4.90
C TYR A 377 17.85 -2.71 3.69
N ALA A 378 19.10 -3.00 3.30
CA ALA A 378 19.68 -2.46 2.07
C ALA A 378 18.96 -2.99 0.82
N GLU A 379 18.57 -4.27 0.80
CA GLU A 379 17.72 -4.83 -0.26
C GLU A 379 16.35 -4.13 -0.33
N PHE A 380 15.70 -3.94 0.83
CA PHE A 380 14.47 -3.16 0.94
C PHE A 380 14.65 -1.74 0.39
N TRP A 381 15.71 -1.04 0.81
CA TRP A 381 15.95 0.34 0.43
C TRP A 381 16.19 0.47 -1.08
N LYS A 382 16.94 -0.47 -1.67
CA LYS A 382 17.14 -0.53 -3.12
C LYS A 382 15.83 -0.72 -3.89
N ALA A 383 14.90 -1.51 -3.37
CA ALA A 383 13.62 -1.78 -4.02
C ALA A 383 12.58 -0.66 -3.81
N PHE A 384 12.53 -0.05 -2.62
CA PHE A 384 11.42 0.79 -2.18
C PHE A 384 11.83 2.18 -1.66
N GLY A 385 13.12 2.51 -1.61
CA GLY A 385 13.65 3.77 -1.06
C GLY A 385 13.04 5.00 -1.72
N SER A 386 12.96 5.02 -3.05
CA SER A 386 12.30 6.10 -3.80
C SER A 386 10.83 6.32 -3.41
N VAL A 387 10.10 5.25 -3.07
CA VAL A 387 8.71 5.34 -2.59
C VAL A 387 8.67 5.81 -1.14
N MET A 388 9.59 5.36 -0.29
CA MET A 388 9.70 5.83 1.09
C MET A 388 9.99 7.33 1.19
N LYS A 389 10.74 7.89 0.22
CA LYS A 389 11.00 9.33 0.10
C LYS A 389 9.71 10.16 -0.16
N GLU A 390 8.59 9.53 -0.56
CA GLU A 390 7.28 10.20 -0.65
C GLU A 390 6.68 10.53 0.72
N GLY A 391 7.00 9.71 1.73
CA GLY A 391 6.35 9.72 3.04
C GLY A 391 6.41 11.05 3.80
N PRO A 392 7.56 11.77 3.87
CA PRO A 392 7.67 13.01 4.63
C PRO A 392 6.73 14.15 4.21
N ALA A 393 6.24 14.12 2.97
CA ALA A 393 5.29 15.12 2.46
C ALA A 393 3.81 14.66 2.57
N GLU A 394 3.56 13.36 2.68
CA GLU A 394 2.22 12.78 2.79
C GLU A 394 1.80 12.59 4.26
N ASP A 395 2.72 12.13 5.13
CA ASP A 395 2.47 11.74 6.51
C ASP A 395 3.28 12.58 7.51
N PHE A 396 2.79 13.79 7.76
CA PHE A 396 3.38 14.72 8.72
C PHE A 396 3.44 14.15 10.16
N ALA A 397 2.51 13.27 10.52
CA ALA A 397 2.43 12.70 11.87
C ALA A 397 3.55 11.69 12.13
N ASN A 398 4.02 10.99 11.10
CA ASN A 398 5.12 10.04 11.19
C ASN A 398 6.42 10.54 10.53
N ARG A 399 6.49 11.80 10.10
CA ARG A 399 7.60 12.38 9.33
C ARG A 399 8.98 12.12 9.95
N GLU A 400 9.14 12.34 11.26
CA GLU A 400 10.42 12.12 11.96
C GLU A 400 10.83 10.64 11.94
N LYS A 401 9.86 9.73 12.14
CA LYS A 401 10.11 8.29 12.08
C LYS A 401 10.46 7.83 10.66
N ILE A 402 9.79 8.37 9.65
CA ILE A 402 10.10 8.10 8.25
C ILE A 402 11.51 8.60 7.93
N ALA A 403 11.88 9.79 8.40
CA ALA A 403 13.22 10.36 8.20
C ALA A 403 14.33 9.45 8.76
N GLY A 404 14.14 8.85 9.94
CA GLY A 404 15.11 7.88 10.50
C GLY A 404 15.28 6.59 9.68
N LEU A 405 14.27 6.24 8.87
CA LEU A 405 14.33 5.10 7.95
C LEU A 405 15.03 5.45 6.62
N LEU A 406 15.18 6.72 6.28
CA LEU A 406 15.83 7.11 5.02
C LEU A 406 17.31 6.68 5.01
N ARG A 407 17.82 6.37 3.82
CA ARG A 407 19.25 6.17 3.58
C ARG A 407 19.71 7.07 2.46
N PHE A 408 20.95 7.52 2.56
CA PHE A 408 21.57 8.47 1.64
C PHE A 408 22.98 8.02 1.30
N ALA A 409 23.46 8.42 0.13
CA ALA A 409 24.89 8.48 -0.12
C ALA A 409 25.46 9.71 0.59
N SER A 410 26.72 9.67 1.00
CA SER A 410 27.39 10.82 1.60
C SER A 410 28.84 10.89 1.20
N THR A 411 29.49 12.03 1.47
CA THR A 411 30.93 12.20 1.26
C THR A 411 31.81 11.30 2.14
N ALA A 412 31.24 10.68 3.18
CA ALA A 412 31.95 9.68 3.98
C ALA A 412 32.05 8.32 3.26
N ASN A 413 31.18 8.07 2.27
CA ASN A 413 31.22 6.88 1.42
C ASN A 413 31.96 7.19 0.11
N ASN A 414 32.69 6.19 -0.40
CA ASN A 414 33.44 6.32 -1.65
C ASN A 414 32.66 5.85 -2.89
N ASP A 415 31.40 5.46 -2.74
CA ASP A 415 30.51 4.97 -3.80
C ASP A 415 29.13 5.63 -3.72
N ASP A 416 28.27 5.29 -4.69
CA ASP A 416 26.89 5.77 -4.80
C ASP A 416 25.89 4.98 -3.95
N SER A 417 26.36 4.13 -3.03
CA SER A 417 25.47 3.36 -2.18
C SER A 417 24.77 4.25 -1.16
N GLU A 418 23.43 4.21 -1.17
CA GLU A 418 22.61 4.86 -0.17
C GLU A 418 22.57 4.01 1.11
N SER A 419 23.64 4.08 1.91
CA SER A 419 23.80 3.27 3.14
C SER A 419 23.79 4.09 4.42
N VAL A 420 23.90 5.42 4.34
CA VAL A 420 24.04 6.31 5.50
C VAL A 420 22.66 6.68 6.03
N SER A 421 22.38 6.36 7.29
CA SER A 421 21.20 6.86 7.99
C SER A 421 21.46 8.26 8.55
N LEU A 422 20.39 9.02 8.81
CA LEU A 422 20.53 10.31 9.47
C LEU A 422 21.14 10.19 10.87
N ASP A 423 20.80 9.15 11.63
CA ASP A 423 21.40 8.92 12.95
C ASP A 423 22.92 8.72 12.84
N THR A 424 23.39 7.92 11.87
CA THR A 424 24.81 7.71 11.63
C THR A 424 25.51 8.99 11.17
N TYR A 425 24.84 9.87 10.42
CA TYR A 425 25.36 11.21 10.11
C TYR A 425 25.51 12.05 11.37
N LEU A 426 24.48 12.08 12.24
CA LEU A 426 24.49 12.85 13.48
C LEU A 426 25.62 12.41 14.43
N GLU A 427 25.88 11.10 14.53
CA GLU A 427 26.98 10.53 15.32
C GLU A 427 28.38 11.00 14.86
N ARG A 428 28.52 11.38 13.59
CA ARG A 428 29.79 11.80 12.97
C ARG A 428 29.91 13.31 12.79
N MET A 429 28.92 14.08 13.26
CA MET A 429 28.97 15.54 13.17
C MET A 429 30.19 16.10 13.88
N SER A 430 30.84 17.06 13.24
CA SER A 430 31.99 17.77 13.83
C SER A 430 31.57 18.60 15.05
N GLU A 431 32.48 18.79 15.99
CA GLU A 431 32.23 19.64 17.16
C GLU A 431 31.87 21.07 16.71
N GLY A 432 30.74 21.59 17.20
CA GLY A 432 30.23 22.90 16.80
C GLY A 432 29.31 22.89 15.57
N GLN A 433 29.16 21.75 14.86
CA GLN A 433 28.21 21.61 13.77
C GLN A 433 26.76 21.50 14.29
N ASP A 434 25.86 22.33 13.76
CA ASP A 434 24.45 22.40 14.15
C ASP A 434 23.46 22.14 13.01
N LYS A 435 23.95 21.92 11.78
CA LYS A 435 23.17 21.69 10.56
C LYS A 435 23.55 20.39 9.88
N ILE A 436 22.62 19.82 9.12
CA ILE A 436 22.85 18.69 8.20
C ILE A 436 23.02 19.26 6.80
N TYR A 437 24.19 19.05 6.20
CA TYR A 437 24.50 19.57 4.88
C TYR A 437 24.17 18.54 3.80
N TYR A 438 23.56 18.99 2.71
CA TYR A 438 23.24 18.14 1.57
C TYR A 438 23.47 18.85 0.24
N LEU A 439 23.67 18.06 -0.81
CA LEU A 439 23.75 18.53 -2.19
C LEU A 439 22.86 17.64 -3.07
N THR A 440 22.08 18.27 -3.94
CA THR A 440 21.23 17.57 -4.92
C THR A 440 21.86 17.63 -6.31
N GLY A 441 21.57 16.64 -7.17
CA GLY A 441 21.94 16.67 -8.58
C GLY A 441 21.43 15.46 -9.36
N GLU A 442 21.78 15.32 -10.65
CA GLU A 442 21.22 14.25 -11.50
C GLU A 442 21.98 12.94 -11.43
N ARG A 443 23.27 13.02 -11.09
CA ARG A 443 24.19 11.89 -11.14
C ARG A 443 25.16 11.96 -9.99
N TYR A 444 25.39 10.82 -9.36
CA TYR A 444 26.36 10.72 -8.28
C TYR A 444 27.75 11.23 -8.67
N SER A 445 28.23 10.89 -9.88
CA SER A 445 29.55 11.34 -10.36
C SER A 445 29.66 12.87 -10.47
N GLN A 446 28.56 13.55 -10.77
CA GLN A 446 28.50 15.01 -10.86
C GLN A 446 28.50 15.61 -9.45
N VAL A 447 27.57 15.16 -8.61
CA VAL A 447 27.41 15.65 -7.23
C VAL A 447 28.69 15.42 -6.42
N LYS A 448 29.28 14.23 -6.50
CA LYS A 448 30.55 13.90 -5.85
C LYS A 448 31.69 14.81 -6.29
N ASN A 449 31.78 15.21 -7.56
CA ASN A 449 32.89 16.03 -8.05
C ASN A 449 32.55 17.53 -8.06
N SER A 450 31.47 17.92 -7.41
CA SER A 450 31.00 19.29 -7.39
C SER A 450 31.95 20.23 -6.64
N PRO A 451 32.26 21.43 -7.19
CA PRO A 451 33.02 22.46 -6.48
C PRO A 451 32.38 22.90 -5.16
N HIS A 452 31.06 22.74 -5.01
CA HIS A 452 30.35 23.05 -3.76
C HIS A 452 30.89 22.26 -2.55
N LEU A 453 31.50 21.08 -2.78
CA LEU A 453 32.01 20.20 -1.73
C LEU A 453 33.42 20.57 -1.23
N GLU A 454 34.14 21.48 -1.91
CA GLU A 454 35.55 21.75 -1.65
C GLU A 454 35.83 22.20 -0.21
N ILE A 455 35.14 23.25 0.26
CA ILE A 455 35.30 23.73 1.63
C ILE A 455 34.89 22.67 2.67
N PHE A 456 33.85 21.90 2.40
CA PHE A 456 33.36 20.84 3.28
C PHE A 456 34.40 19.71 3.41
N ARG A 457 35.04 19.33 2.30
CA ARG A 457 36.16 18.38 2.31
C ARG A 457 37.35 18.93 3.09
N LYS A 458 37.72 20.19 2.86
CA LYS A 458 38.83 20.84 3.56
C LYS A 458 38.60 20.90 5.08
N LYS A 459 37.36 21.17 5.52
CA LYS A 459 36.97 21.20 6.94
C LYS A 459 36.52 19.84 7.48
N ASN A 460 36.61 18.77 6.68
CA ASN A 460 36.18 17.41 7.03
C ASN A 460 34.73 17.35 7.57
N ILE A 461 33.81 18.07 6.91
CA ILE A 461 32.38 18.09 7.21
C ILE A 461 31.67 17.16 6.22
N GLU A 462 30.87 16.24 6.74
CA GLU A 462 30.11 15.30 5.92
C GLU A 462 28.93 15.99 5.21
N VAL A 463 28.74 15.68 3.93
CA VAL A 463 27.61 16.17 3.11
C VAL A 463 26.85 14.99 2.53
N LEU A 464 25.52 15.00 2.64
CA LEU A 464 24.64 14.02 1.99
C LEU A 464 24.55 14.30 0.49
N LEU A 465 24.65 13.26 -0.33
CA LEU A 465 24.65 13.33 -1.79
C LEU A 465 23.35 12.73 -2.31
N LEU A 466 22.44 13.59 -2.77
CA LEU A 466 21.08 13.24 -3.18
C LEU A 466 20.98 13.29 -4.70
N THR A 467 20.57 12.19 -5.32
CA THR A 467 20.60 12.03 -6.78
C THR A 467 19.33 11.50 -7.42
N ASP A 468 18.34 11.13 -6.61
CA ASP A 468 17.04 10.71 -7.11
C ASP A 468 16.18 11.93 -7.46
N ARG A 469 15.34 11.76 -8.48
CA ARG A 469 14.41 12.83 -8.93
C ARG A 469 13.46 13.31 -7.83
N ILE A 470 13.12 12.44 -6.88
CA ILE A 470 12.23 12.76 -5.76
C ILE A 470 12.95 13.55 -4.66
N ASP A 471 14.28 13.59 -4.65
CA ASP A 471 15.05 14.16 -3.54
C ASP A 471 14.81 15.65 -3.35
N GLU A 472 14.73 16.47 -4.41
CA GLU A 472 14.40 17.89 -4.27
C GLU A 472 13.01 18.10 -3.65
N TRP A 473 12.05 17.23 -3.98
CA TRP A 473 10.71 17.27 -3.41
C TRP A 473 10.66 16.76 -1.98
N LEU A 474 11.46 15.74 -1.64
CA LEU A 474 11.67 15.30 -0.26
C LEU A 474 12.21 16.46 0.59
N MET A 475 13.26 17.12 0.11
CA MET A 475 13.93 18.20 0.86
C MET A 475 13.07 19.45 1.01
N SER A 476 12.07 19.67 0.15
CA SER A 476 11.09 20.75 0.37
C SER A 476 10.11 20.47 1.52
N HIS A 477 10.00 19.22 2.00
CA HIS A 477 9.10 18.81 3.08
C HIS A 477 9.82 18.33 4.34
N LEU A 478 11.11 17.97 4.22
CA LEU A 478 11.98 17.55 5.32
C LEU A 478 12.91 18.70 5.74
N SER A 479 12.41 19.58 6.62
CA SER A 479 13.14 20.77 7.08
C SER A 479 14.19 20.48 8.15
N GLU A 480 13.93 19.52 9.04
CA GLU A 480 14.82 19.17 10.15
C GLU A 480 14.70 17.70 10.56
N TYR A 481 15.72 17.21 11.26
CA TYR A 481 15.75 15.91 11.90
C TYR A 481 16.45 16.00 13.26
N GLN A 482 15.80 15.53 14.33
CA GLN A 482 16.28 15.63 15.72
C GLN A 482 16.76 17.06 16.10
N GLY A 483 16.05 18.08 15.63
CA GLY A 483 16.35 19.49 15.88
C GLY A 483 17.50 20.08 15.05
N LYS A 484 18.08 19.33 14.12
CA LYS A 484 19.11 19.80 13.18
C LYS A 484 18.47 20.14 11.83
N GLN A 485 18.68 21.37 11.37
CA GLN A 485 18.12 21.87 10.10
C GLN A 485 18.91 21.33 8.90
N PHE A 486 18.21 21.02 7.81
CA PHE A 486 18.85 20.66 6.54
C PHE A 486 19.23 21.92 5.74
N VAL A 487 20.46 21.95 5.22
CA VAL A 487 20.97 23.07 4.42
C VAL A 487 21.53 22.58 3.09
N ASP A 488 20.98 23.13 2.01
CA ASP A 488 21.44 22.94 0.64
C ASP A 488 22.73 23.73 0.41
N ILE A 489 23.83 23.05 0.17
CA ILE A 489 25.14 23.70 -0.01
C ILE A 489 25.31 24.36 -1.39
N ALA A 490 24.36 24.18 -2.31
CA ALA A 490 24.34 24.88 -3.60
C ALA A 490 23.48 26.16 -3.56
N ARG A 491 22.81 26.44 -2.43
CA ARG A 491 21.86 27.55 -2.31
C ARG A 491 22.35 28.64 -1.35
N GLY A 492 22.01 29.88 -1.71
CA GLY A 492 22.20 31.06 -0.86
C GLY A 492 23.66 31.33 -0.52
N ASP A 493 23.89 32.14 0.51
CA ASP A 493 25.23 32.33 1.05
C ASP A 493 25.63 31.12 1.94
N LEU A 494 26.92 30.76 1.95
CA LEU A 494 27.40 29.65 2.78
C LEU A 494 27.36 30.10 4.26
N ASP A 495 26.69 29.31 5.10
CA ASP A 495 26.70 29.51 6.55
C ASP A 495 27.08 28.22 7.27
N LEU A 496 28.38 28.07 7.53
CA LEU A 496 28.96 27.02 8.37
C LEU A 496 28.85 27.32 9.88
N GLY A 497 28.17 28.41 10.27
CA GLY A 497 27.95 28.78 11.66
C GLY A 497 29.25 29.03 12.42
N LYS A 498 29.42 28.34 13.56
CA LYS A 498 30.61 28.49 14.42
C LYS A 498 31.90 27.92 13.83
N LEU A 499 31.82 27.26 12.68
CA LEU A 499 32.98 26.66 12.00
C LEU A 499 33.72 27.66 11.08
N GLU A 500 33.32 28.94 11.11
CA GLU A 500 33.66 29.97 10.11
C GLU A 500 34.42 31.20 10.65
N GLU A 501 34.62 31.33 11.97
CA GLU A 501 35.01 32.63 12.59
C GLU A 501 36.36 33.22 12.14
N GLU A 502 37.36 32.41 11.75
CA GLU A 502 38.67 32.92 11.29
C GLU A 502 38.73 33.26 9.79
N ASP A 503 37.88 32.66 8.95
CA ASP A 503 37.97 32.79 7.48
C ASP A 503 37.22 34.02 6.92
N LYS A 504 36.17 34.50 7.61
CA LYS A 504 35.28 35.58 7.13
C LYS A 504 35.99 36.94 6.94
N GLN A 505 36.85 37.33 7.88
CA GLN A 505 37.55 38.63 7.80
C GLN A 505 38.53 38.69 6.64
N ALA A 506 39.32 37.63 6.42
CA ALA A 506 40.27 37.57 5.32
C ALA A 506 39.54 37.62 3.95
N GLN A 507 38.37 37.01 3.85
CA GLN A 507 37.59 36.98 2.62
C GLN A 507 36.91 38.33 2.31
N GLU A 508 36.42 39.06 3.33
CA GLU A 508 35.92 40.43 3.12
C GLU A 508 37.00 41.39 2.62
N GLU A 509 38.24 41.24 3.08
CA GLU A 509 39.37 42.02 2.57
C GLU A 509 39.69 41.68 1.11
N VAL A 510 39.70 40.38 0.74
CA VAL A 510 39.90 39.94 -0.65
C VAL A 510 38.78 40.44 -1.56
N ALA A 511 37.52 40.40 -1.10
CA ALA A 511 36.38 40.90 -1.86
C ALA A 511 36.50 42.41 -2.15
N LYS A 512 36.94 43.20 -1.16
CA LYS A 512 37.23 44.63 -1.36
C LYS A 512 38.42 44.85 -2.31
N ALA A 513 39.47 44.04 -2.19
CA ALA A 513 40.66 44.16 -3.03
C ALA A 513 40.41 43.79 -4.51
N LYS A 514 39.40 42.95 -4.79
CA LYS A 514 39.08 42.44 -6.13
C LYS A 514 37.74 42.94 -6.68
N GLU A 515 37.21 44.02 -6.11
CA GLU A 515 35.90 44.57 -6.49
C GLU A 515 35.82 44.93 -7.99
N ASP A 516 36.90 45.47 -8.56
CA ASP A 516 36.97 45.85 -9.98
C ASP A 516 36.87 44.63 -10.92
N LEU A 517 37.53 43.52 -10.57
CA LEU A 517 37.43 42.26 -11.31
C LEU A 517 35.98 41.74 -11.33
N LEU A 518 35.32 41.72 -10.17
CA LEU A 518 33.93 41.25 -10.05
C LEU A 518 32.98 42.10 -10.91
N LYS A 519 33.16 43.42 -10.91
CA LYS A 519 32.39 44.35 -11.76
C LYS A 519 32.65 44.10 -13.25
N ARG A 520 33.91 43.86 -13.64
CA ARG A 520 34.29 43.59 -15.03
C ARG A 520 33.67 42.27 -15.52
N ILE A 521 33.73 41.21 -14.71
CA ILE A 521 33.05 39.91 -14.97
C ILE A 521 31.54 40.12 -15.10
N LYS A 522 30.92 40.83 -14.15
CA LYS A 522 29.48 41.13 -14.18
C LYS A 522 29.10 41.94 -15.43
N GLY A 523 29.95 42.83 -15.90
CA GLY A 523 29.74 43.59 -17.14
C GLY A 523 29.66 42.70 -18.38
N VAL A 524 30.50 41.66 -18.47
CA VAL A 524 30.49 40.70 -19.58
C VAL A 524 29.26 39.79 -19.56
N LEU A 525 28.91 39.28 -18.37
CA LEU A 525 27.80 38.34 -18.19
C LEU A 525 26.43 39.03 -18.16
N GLY A 526 26.39 40.32 -17.80
CA GLY A 526 25.19 41.15 -17.83
C GLY A 526 24.02 40.53 -17.07
N GLU A 527 22.97 40.19 -17.82
CA GLU A 527 21.72 39.63 -17.33
C GLU A 527 21.73 38.10 -17.17
N GLU A 528 22.80 37.41 -17.57
CA GLU A 528 22.92 35.94 -17.45
C GLU A 528 23.09 35.50 -15.98
N VAL A 529 23.61 36.38 -15.12
CA VAL A 529 23.79 36.16 -13.68
C VAL A 529 23.06 37.24 -12.88
N ASP A 530 22.68 36.95 -11.64
CA ASP A 530 22.12 37.93 -10.72
C ASP A 530 23.23 38.79 -10.09
N ALA A 531 24.26 38.13 -9.55
CA ALA A 531 25.44 38.76 -8.96
C ALA A 531 26.72 37.97 -9.26
N VAL A 532 27.86 38.65 -9.11
CA VAL A 532 29.19 38.03 -9.10
C VAL A 532 29.84 38.32 -7.75
N LYS A 533 30.17 37.28 -6.99
CA LYS A 533 30.71 37.39 -5.61
C LYS A 533 32.02 36.61 -5.47
N VAL A 534 32.80 36.95 -4.46
CA VAL A 534 33.91 36.08 -4.01
C VAL A 534 33.31 34.86 -3.33
N SER A 535 33.79 33.68 -3.67
CA SER A 535 33.32 32.44 -3.05
C SER A 535 33.89 32.23 -1.67
N HIS A 536 33.03 31.78 -0.75
CA HIS A 536 33.43 31.20 0.54
C HIS A 536 33.57 29.66 0.45
N ARG A 537 33.12 29.06 -0.65
CA ARG A 537 32.97 27.61 -0.85
C ARG A 537 34.15 26.96 -1.59
N LEU A 538 34.84 27.73 -2.43
CA LEU A 538 35.89 27.24 -3.32
C LEU A 538 37.27 27.22 -2.66
N THR A 539 38.05 26.18 -2.95
CA THR A 539 39.47 26.08 -2.59
C THR A 539 40.34 25.96 -3.84
N ASP A 540 39.99 25.04 -4.74
CA ASP A 540 40.78 24.67 -5.91
C ASP A 540 40.07 25.04 -7.22
N SER A 541 38.74 25.13 -7.23
CA SER A 541 38.00 25.53 -8.43
C SER A 541 38.04 27.05 -8.65
N PRO A 542 38.01 27.50 -9.93
CA PRO A 542 38.04 28.92 -10.27
C PRO A 542 36.69 29.61 -10.07
N ALA A 543 35.57 28.91 -10.30
CA ALA A 543 34.22 29.47 -10.17
C ALA A 543 33.17 28.38 -9.91
N VAL A 544 32.02 28.78 -9.37
CA VAL A 544 30.85 27.95 -9.13
C VAL A 544 29.57 28.76 -9.28
N LEU A 545 28.49 28.13 -9.72
CA LEU A 545 27.16 28.75 -9.76
C LEU A 545 26.36 28.41 -8.50
N VAL A 546 25.72 29.41 -7.93
CA VAL A 546 24.92 29.29 -6.71
C VAL A 546 23.48 29.69 -7.00
N ILE A 547 22.55 28.89 -6.47
CA ILE A 547 21.12 29.13 -6.58
C ILE A 547 20.74 30.18 -5.53
N ASN A 548 19.93 31.18 -5.92
CA ASN A 548 19.39 32.15 -4.97
C ASN A 548 18.57 31.49 -3.85
N GLU A 549 18.47 32.14 -2.68
CA GLU A 549 17.70 31.60 -1.53
C GLU A 549 16.24 31.30 -1.89
N ASP A 550 15.58 32.24 -2.58
CA ASP A 550 14.21 32.08 -3.10
C ASP A 550 14.16 31.36 -4.46
N GLY A 551 15.32 30.96 -4.98
CA GLY A 551 15.48 30.33 -6.28
C GLY A 551 14.95 28.90 -6.28
N MET A 552 14.24 28.54 -7.36
CA MET A 552 13.84 27.15 -7.60
C MET A 552 15.07 26.30 -7.96
N GLY A 553 15.17 25.10 -7.39
CA GLY A 553 16.22 24.13 -7.70
C GLY A 553 16.24 23.70 -9.17
N LEU A 554 17.40 23.20 -9.63
CA LEU A 554 17.60 22.86 -11.04
C LEU A 554 16.69 21.70 -11.49
N GLN A 555 16.50 20.66 -10.66
CA GLN A 555 15.63 19.54 -11.04
C GLN A 555 14.16 19.97 -11.11
N MET A 556 13.68 20.73 -10.14
CA MET A 556 12.31 21.21 -10.13
C MET A 556 11.99 22.07 -11.36
N ARG A 557 12.93 22.94 -11.81
CA ARG A 557 12.75 23.70 -13.06
C ARG A 557 12.62 22.78 -14.27
N LYS A 558 13.52 21.80 -14.41
CA LYS A 558 13.46 20.82 -15.51
C LYS A 558 12.18 20.00 -15.48
N ILE A 559 11.65 19.66 -14.29
CA ILE A 559 10.35 18.98 -14.15
C ILE A 559 9.20 19.87 -14.66
N LEU A 560 9.19 21.16 -14.30
CA LEU A 560 8.18 22.10 -14.81
C LEU A 560 8.26 22.24 -16.35
N GLU A 561 9.46 22.41 -16.89
CA GLU A 561 9.68 22.50 -18.33
C GLU A 561 9.25 21.22 -19.06
N ALA A 562 9.59 20.05 -18.51
CA ALA A 562 9.21 18.75 -19.07
C ALA A 562 7.69 18.50 -19.02
N THR A 563 6.97 19.13 -18.08
CA THR A 563 5.51 19.09 -17.99
C THR A 563 4.83 20.19 -18.82
N GLY A 564 5.60 20.95 -19.60
CA GLY A 564 5.11 22.02 -20.47
C GLY A 564 4.75 23.32 -19.74
N GLN A 565 5.09 23.42 -18.45
CA GLN A 565 4.94 24.65 -17.67
C GLN A 565 6.19 25.52 -17.83
N LYS A 566 6.02 26.84 -17.92
CA LYS A 566 7.16 27.76 -17.91
C LYS A 566 7.71 27.86 -16.49
N ALA A 567 8.93 27.39 -16.28
CA ALA A 567 9.65 27.64 -15.03
C ALA A 567 9.89 29.16 -14.87
N PRO A 568 9.73 29.72 -13.67
CA PRO A 568 10.13 31.11 -13.41
C PRO A 568 11.62 31.30 -13.73
N GLU A 569 11.96 32.36 -14.47
CA GLU A 569 13.36 32.72 -14.66
C GLU A 569 13.97 33.08 -13.31
N SER A 570 15.03 32.38 -12.93
CA SER A 570 15.83 32.71 -11.76
C SER A 570 17.30 32.63 -12.15
N LYS A 571 17.96 33.79 -12.09
CA LYS A 571 19.34 33.98 -12.50
C LYS A 571 20.27 33.48 -11.39
N PRO A 572 21.33 32.72 -11.68
CA PRO A 572 22.26 32.24 -10.66
C PRO A 572 23.21 33.35 -10.18
N ILE A 573 23.83 33.15 -9.02
CA ILE A 573 24.98 33.94 -8.58
C ILE A 573 26.25 33.22 -9.04
N LEU A 574 27.17 33.92 -9.71
CA LEU A 574 28.50 33.39 -10.00
C LEU A 574 29.43 33.72 -8.84
N GLU A 575 29.86 32.69 -8.13
CA GLU A 575 30.91 32.81 -7.12
C GLU A 575 32.27 32.47 -7.74
N VAL A 576 33.28 33.31 -7.55
CA VAL A 576 34.64 33.13 -8.09
C VAL A 576 35.68 33.00 -6.99
N ASN A 577 36.76 32.27 -7.26
CA ASN A 577 37.91 32.14 -6.37
C ASN A 577 39.06 33.06 -6.82
N PRO A 578 39.26 34.24 -6.21
CA PRO A 578 40.20 35.23 -6.71
C PRO A 578 41.67 34.85 -6.52
N THR A 579 41.96 33.84 -5.69
CA THR A 579 43.33 33.32 -5.49
C THR A 579 43.66 32.19 -6.47
N HIS A 580 42.69 31.74 -7.26
CA HIS A 580 42.94 30.73 -8.27
C HIS A 580 43.77 31.31 -9.43
N PRO A 581 44.80 30.61 -9.95
CA PRO A 581 45.68 31.12 -11.01
C PRO A 581 44.96 31.58 -12.28
N LEU A 582 43.82 30.97 -12.62
CA LEU A 582 43.00 31.43 -13.76
C LEU A 582 42.38 32.81 -13.51
N LEU A 583 41.94 33.11 -12.29
CA LEU A 583 41.35 34.40 -11.96
C LEU A 583 42.43 35.48 -11.84
N GLU A 584 43.61 35.15 -11.33
CA GLU A 584 44.76 36.07 -11.35
C GLU A 584 45.16 36.44 -12.79
N LYS A 585 45.19 35.47 -13.69
CA LYS A 585 45.45 35.72 -15.12
C LYS A 585 44.34 36.52 -15.78
N LEU A 586 43.09 36.22 -15.45
CA LEU A 586 41.92 36.95 -15.97
C LEU A 586 41.96 38.41 -15.53
N ASP A 587 42.35 38.68 -14.28
CA ASP A 587 42.49 40.04 -13.72
C ASP A 587 43.59 40.85 -14.43
N ALA A 588 44.69 40.20 -14.80
CA ALA A 588 45.79 40.83 -15.52
C ALA A 588 45.51 41.07 -17.01
N GLU A 589 44.49 40.43 -17.60
CA GLU A 589 44.19 40.50 -19.03
C GLU A 589 43.72 41.90 -19.45
N GLN A 590 44.41 42.50 -20.41
CA GLN A 590 44.16 43.87 -20.89
C GLN A 590 43.29 43.88 -22.16
N ASP A 591 43.29 42.78 -22.93
CA ASP A 591 42.43 42.65 -24.10
C ASP A 591 41.00 42.34 -23.67
N GLU A 592 40.09 43.29 -23.91
CA GLU A 592 38.67 43.18 -23.52
C GLU A 592 37.92 42.07 -24.27
N GLU A 593 38.26 41.78 -25.53
CA GLU A 593 37.63 40.68 -26.28
C GLU A 593 38.06 39.34 -25.68
N ARG A 594 39.37 39.22 -25.40
CA ARG A 594 39.92 38.02 -24.77
C ARG A 594 39.40 37.82 -23.35
N PHE A 595 39.32 38.89 -22.56
CA PHE A 595 38.74 38.87 -21.21
C PHE A 595 37.29 38.38 -21.26
N ALA A 596 36.50 38.88 -22.22
CA ALA A 596 35.11 38.47 -22.38
C ALA A 596 34.99 36.98 -22.75
N ASP A 597 35.82 36.49 -23.67
CA ASP A 597 35.84 35.08 -24.07
C ASP A 597 36.24 34.15 -22.91
N LEU A 598 37.29 34.50 -22.16
CA LEU A 598 37.73 33.74 -20.98
C LEU A 598 36.66 33.74 -19.89
N THR A 599 36.02 34.88 -19.64
CA THR A 599 34.92 35.00 -18.67
C THR A 599 33.74 34.11 -19.05
N ARG A 600 33.36 34.08 -20.34
CA ARG A 600 32.29 33.21 -20.84
C ARG A 600 32.66 31.74 -20.74
N ILE A 601 33.91 31.36 -21.06
CA ILE A 601 34.39 29.98 -20.88
C ILE A 601 34.29 29.57 -19.41
N LEU A 602 34.72 30.45 -18.47
CA LEU A 602 34.66 30.18 -17.04
C LEU A 602 33.21 29.99 -16.56
N PHE A 603 32.29 30.84 -17.02
CA PHE A 603 30.87 30.72 -16.71
C PHE A 603 30.27 29.41 -17.27
N ASP A 604 30.54 29.09 -18.54
CA ASP A 604 30.08 27.86 -19.18
C ASP A 604 30.62 26.60 -18.46
N GLN A 605 31.87 26.63 -17.99
CA GLN A 605 32.45 25.56 -17.18
C GLN A 605 31.78 25.40 -15.82
N ALA A 606 31.47 26.51 -15.13
CA ALA A 606 30.75 26.48 -13.87
C ALA A 606 29.32 25.93 -14.05
N ALA A 607 28.64 26.30 -15.14
CA ALA A 607 27.33 25.76 -15.51
C ALA A 607 27.37 24.23 -15.73
N LEU A 608 28.36 23.75 -16.48
CA LEU A 608 28.56 22.31 -16.69
C LEU A 608 28.84 21.56 -15.38
N ALA A 609 29.66 22.14 -14.49
CA ALA A 609 29.95 21.55 -13.18
C ALA A 609 28.69 21.48 -12.29
N ALA A 610 27.79 22.46 -12.38
CA ALA A 610 26.49 22.47 -11.73
C ALA A 610 25.46 21.51 -12.38
N GLY A 611 25.79 20.88 -13.52
CA GLY A 611 24.89 19.97 -14.26
C GLY A 611 23.85 20.68 -15.11
N GLU A 612 24.05 21.96 -15.38
CA GLU A 612 23.24 22.71 -16.31
C GLU A 612 23.59 22.35 -17.76
N ALA A 613 22.58 22.44 -18.64
CA ALA A 613 22.82 22.37 -20.06
C ALA A 613 23.29 23.73 -20.56
N LEU A 614 24.32 23.74 -21.42
CA LEU A 614 24.77 24.96 -22.06
C LEU A 614 23.68 25.50 -22.99
N GLN A 615 23.41 26.81 -22.90
CA GLN A 615 22.47 27.50 -23.78
C GLN A 615 22.93 27.49 -25.25
N ASP A 616 24.24 27.68 -25.48
CA ASP A 616 24.86 27.57 -26.79
C ASP A 616 26.17 26.75 -26.73
N PRO A 617 26.07 25.41 -26.83
CA PRO A 617 27.23 24.54 -26.85
C PRO A 617 28.20 24.84 -28.01
N GLY A 618 27.68 25.34 -29.14
CA GLY A 618 28.49 25.61 -30.33
C GLY A 618 29.42 26.80 -30.11
N SER A 619 28.93 27.86 -29.48
CA SER A 619 29.74 29.03 -29.11
C SER A 619 30.77 28.70 -28.04
N TYR A 620 30.42 27.87 -27.04
CA TYR A 620 31.37 27.38 -26.04
C TYR A 620 32.55 26.65 -26.70
N VAL A 621 32.25 25.67 -27.56
CA VAL A 621 33.29 24.90 -28.28
C VAL A 621 34.14 25.79 -29.17
N ARG A 622 33.53 26.80 -29.83
CA ARG A 622 34.28 27.75 -30.67
C ARG A 622 35.28 28.58 -29.85
N ARG A 623 34.84 29.16 -28.72
CA ARG A 623 35.71 29.93 -27.82
C ARG A 623 36.85 29.06 -27.28
N LEU A 624 36.53 27.84 -26.84
CA LEU A 624 37.53 26.91 -26.34
C LEU A 624 38.55 26.50 -27.42
N ASN A 625 38.10 26.20 -28.63
CA ASN A 625 38.99 25.86 -29.75
C ASN A 625 39.90 27.04 -30.13
N ALA A 626 39.37 28.26 -30.14
CA ALA A 626 40.17 29.46 -30.40
C ALA A 626 41.31 29.61 -29.36
N LEU A 627 40.98 29.42 -28.08
CA LEU A 627 41.95 29.46 -26.99
C LEU A 627 43.02 28.35 -27.12
N LEU A 628 42.62 27.12 -27.45
CA LEU A 628 43.56 26.00 -27.63
C LEU A 628 44.51 26.22 -28.82
N VAL A 629 44.03 26.79 -29.92
CA VAL A 629 44.87 27.14 -31.07
C VAL A 629 45.88 28.23 -30.69
N GLU A 630 45.47 29.21 -29.90
CA GLU A 630 46.37 30.25 -29.41
C GLU A 630 47.47 29.70 -28.50
N LEU A 631 47.13 28.79 -27.57
CA LEU A 631 48.06 28.11 -26.67
C LEU A 631 49.04 27.15 -27.38
N SER A 632 48.72 26.75 -28.61
CA SER A 632 49.56 25.85 -29.41
C SER A 632 50.65 26.56 -30.22
N LYS A 633 50.68 27.90 -30.17
CA LYS A 633 51.74 28.74 -30.73
C LYS A 633 52.75 29.09 -29.65
#